data_AF-A0A2T6BR18-F1
#
_entry.id   AF-A0A2T6BR18-F1
#
_cell.length_a   1.000
_cell.length_b   1.000
_cell.length_c   1.000
_cell.angle_alpha   90.00
_cell.angle_beta   90.00
_cell.angle_gamma   90.00
#
_symmetry.space_group_name_H-M   'P 1'
#
loop_
_entity.id
_entity.type
_entity.pdbx_description
1 polymer ?
#
loop_
_entity_poly.entity_id
_entity_poly.type
_entity_poly.pdbx_seq_one_letter_code
_entity_poly.pdbx_strand_id
1 'polypeptide(L)'
;MDVIFWIATNVFGTPAILLGFIVLIGLLLQKKNVSQVISGTFKATIGFLIIGAGAQIITNALNLFEPMWKEVFGIAEKEFTGFIGQETFNNRFGSAVTLAMALGFLLNVLLARFTRFKFIYLTGHMMFWTTTIFAGIIVQSAGTGMSFWKLVLFLTLFMGLYWTLQPALTQPLMRRITGNDQIALGHTSASVALLGAGLGKLFGNRENDTEKIKLPSGLEFLRDSNVITALSMGVLFFVGALMVSTKGTPGAQKLMEKAGEQNFLIYSVVQSLTFAGGIAIVLMGVRMFIGELVPAFKGIATKIVPGAKPALDVPVVFPYAPNAVTLGVG
;
A
#
# COMPACT_ATOMS: atom_id res chain seq x y z
N MET A 1 -0.36 12.40 31.48
CA MET A 1 -0.58 11.14 30.75
C MET A 1 -1.48 11.37 29.55
N ASP A 2 -2.60 12.07 29.72
CA ASP A 2 -3.60 12.29 28.66
C ASP A 2 -3.07 13.07 27.45
N VAL A 3 -2.25 14.10 27.65
CA VAL A 3 -1.64 14.87 26.53
C VAL A 3 -0.70 14.00 25.69
N ILE A 4 0.10 13.14 26.32
CA ILE A 4 1.03 12.24 25.60
C ILE A 4 0.24 11.20 24.81
N PHE A 5 -0.80 10.62 25.42
CA PHE A 5 -1.68 9.67 24.75
C PHE A 5 -2.46 10.32 23.60
N TRP A 6 -2.90 11.56 23.78
CA TRP A 6 -3.55 12.34 22.75
C TRP A 6 -2.60 12.62 21.57
N ILE A 7 -1.35 13.03 21.82
CA ILE A 7 -0.34 13.24 20.78
C ILE A 7 -0.04 11.93 20.06
N ALA A 8 0.18 10.84 20.79
CA ALA A 8 0.44 9.52 20.20
C ALA A 8 -0.69 9.09 19.26
N THR A 9 -1.94 9.26 19.70
CA THR A 9 -3.12 8.80 18.94
C THR A 9 -3.41 9.71 17.74
N ASN A 10 -3.42 11.03 17.94
CA ASN A 10 -3.90 11.98 16.92
C ASN A 10 -2.80 12.47 15.97
N VAL A 11 -1.55 12.55 16.44
CA VAL A 11 -0.42 13.05 15.64
C VAL A 11 0.33 11.87 15.01
N PHE A 12 0.84 10.96 15.82
CA PHE A 12 1.63 9.83 15.32
C PHE A 12 0.76 8.69 14.77
N GLY A 13 -0.47 8.54 15.28
CA GLY A 13 -1.45 7.56 14.80
C GLY A 13 -2.11 7.95 13.47
N THR A 14 -1.98 9.22 13.02
CA THR A 14 -2.49 9.68 11.74
C THR A 14 -1.36 9.66 10.69
N PRO A 15 -1.36 8.72 9.70
CA PRO A 15 -0.21 8.54 8.81
C PRO A 15 0.17 9.79 8.00
N ALA A 16 -0.82 10.55 7.52
CA ALA A 16 -0.57 11.79 6.78
C ALA A 16 0.20 12.81 7.62
N ILE A 17 -0.19 12.97 8.89
CA ILE A 17 0.42 13.92 9.82
C ILE A 17 1.84 13.46 10.17
N LEU A 18 2.02 12.17 10.50
CA LEU A 18 3.33 11.57 10.78
C LEU A 18 4.31 11.84 9.62
N LEU A 19 3.90 11.56 8.39
CA LEU A 19 4.74 11.76 7.21
C LEU A 19 5.01 13.26 6.95
N GLY A 20 4.03 14.13 7.20
CA GLY A 20 4.23 15.58 7.20
C GLY A 20 5.32 16.02 8.19
N PHE A 21 5.31 15.50 9.41
CA PHE A 21 6.36 15.78 10.41
C PHE A 21 7.74 15.26 9.99
N ILE A 22 7.81 14.10 9.35
CA ILE A 22 9.07 13.58 8.79
C ILE A 22 9.63 14.53 7.73
N VAL A 23 8.76 15.06 6.85
CA VAL A 23 9.15 16.05 5.85
C VAL A 23 9.60 17.36 6.51
N LEU A 24 8.83 17.87 7.48
CA LEU A 24 9.16 19.06 8.26
C LEU A 24 10.55 18.95 8.89
N ILE A 25 10.80 17.89 9.64
CA ILE A 25 12.09 17.63 10.30
C ILE A 25 13.20 17.53 9.25
N GLY A 26 12.97 16.79 8.16
CA GLY A 26 13.94 16.63 7.08
C GLY A 26 14.34 17.95 6.40
N LEU A 27 13.39 18.86 6.18
CA LEU A 27 13.64 20.18 5.60
C LEU A 27 14.32 21.13 6.59
N LEU A 28 13.93 21.09 7.87
CA LEU A 28 14.59 21.85 8.94
C LEU A 28 16.06 21.43 9.14
N LEU A 29 16.34 20.12 9.12
CA LEU A 29 17.71 19.60 9.20
C LEU A 29 18.58 20.04 8.01
N GLN A 30 17.96 20.30 6.86
CA GLN A 30 18.62 20.87 5.68
C GLN A 30 18.75 22.39 5.73
N LYS A 31 18.24 23.05 6.78
CA LYS A 31 18.19 24.51 6.91
C LYS A 31 17.54 25.19 5.70
N LYS A 32 16.47 24.58 5.17
CA LYS A 32 15.65 25.18 4.10
C LYS A 32 14.97 26.44 4.63
N ASN A 33 14.64 27.37 3.74
CA ASN A 33 13.96 28.60 4.15
C ASN A 33 12.51 28.31 4.62
N VAL A 34 11.93 29.23 5.40
CA VAL A 34 10.60 29.06 6.01
C VAL A 34 9.53 28.71 4.96
N SER A 35 9.55 29.38 3.81
CA SER A 35 8.59 29.12 2.73
C SER A 35 8.69 27.68 2.20
N GLN A 36 9.91 27.18 1.97
CA GLN A 36 10.15 25.79 1.55
C GLN A 36 9.73 24.79 2.61
N VAL A 37 10.02 25.06 3.89
CA VAL A 37 9.66 24.19 5.00
C VAL A 37 8.14 24.05 5.11
N ILE A 38 7.42 25.18 5.10
CA ILE A 38 5.96 25.19 5.17
C ILE A 38 5.38 24.52 3.93
N SER A 39 5.75 24.98 2.72
CA SER A 39 5.18 24.46 1.47
C SER A 39 5.41 22.95 1.32
N GLY A 40 6.62 22.46 1.57
CA GLY A 40 6.95 21.04 1.44
C GLY A 40 6.21 20.16 2.46
N THR A 41 6.10 20.62 3.70
CA THR A 41 5.35 19.91 4.75
C THR A 41 3.88 19.76 4.39
N PHE A 42 3.23 20.84 3.93
CA PHE A 42 1.82 20.80 3.55
C PHE A 42 1.60 19.96 2.28
N LYS A 43 2.42 20.12 1.25
CA LYS A 43 2.33 19.32 0.01
C LYS A 43 2.52 17.83 0.28
N ALA A 44 3.47 17.44 1.14
CA ALA A 44 3.63 16.04 1.52
C ALA A 44 2.38 15.49 2.22
N THR A 45 1.84 16.25 3.18
CA THR A 45 0.65 15.86 3.94
C THR A 45 -0.58 15.74 3.03
N ILE A 46 -0.82 16.75 2.20
CA ILE A 46 -1.93 16.79 1.23
C ILE A 46 -1.76 15.68 0.19
N GLY A 47 -0.55 15.51 -0.35
CA GLY A 47 -0.24 14.43 -1.30
C GLY A 47 -0.59 13.06 -0.75
N PHE A 48 -0.26 12.78 0.52
CA PHE A 48 -0.62 11.53 1.17
C PHE A 48 -2.15 11.38 1.39
N LEU A 49 -2.85 12.45 1.74
CA LEU A 49 -4.31 12.43 1.84
C LEU A 49 -4.98 12.16 0.49
N ILE A 50 -4.44 12.72 -0.59
CA ILE A 50 -4.92 12.45 -1.96
C ILE A 50 -4.74 10.97 -2.31
N ILE A 51 -3.61 10.34 -1.93
CA ILE A 51 -3.41 8.89 -2.09
C ILE A 51 -4.54 8.12 -1.39
N GLY A 52 -4.83 8.46 -0.14
CA GLY A 52 -5.90 7.83 0.64
C GLY A 52 -7.29 7.98 0.00
N ALA A 53 -7.61 9.18 -0.50
CA ALA A 53 -8.87 9.44 -1.19
C ALA A 53 -9.02 8.61 -2.47
N GLY A 54 -7.97 8.56 -3.30
CA GLY A 54 -7.97 7.73 -4.51
C GLY A 54 -8.07 6.23 -4.19
N ALA A 55 -7.37 5.76 -3.15
CA ALA A 55 -7.47 4.38 -2.68
C ALA A 55 -8.89 4.01 -2.24
N GLN A 56 -9.60 4.91 -1.53
CA GLN A 56 -10.98 4.67 -1.13
C GLN A 56 -11.93 4.52 -2.33
N ILE A 57 -11.75 5.34 -3.36
CA ILE A 57 -12.52 5.24 -4.60
C ILE A 57 -12.29 3.88 -5.27
N ILE A 58 -11.03 3.44 -5.34
CA ILE A 58 -10.66 2.12 -5.88
C ILE A 58 -11.33 0.99 -5.09
N THR A 59 -11.18 0.99 -3.77
CA THR A 59 -11.74 -0.07 -2.91
C THR A 59 -13.28 -0.11 -2.98
N ASN A 60 -13.92 1.05 -3.11
CA ASN A 60 -15.38 1.11 -3.25
C ASN A 60 -15.86 0.48 -4.56
N ALA A 61 -15.15 0.69 -5.68
CA ALA A 61 -15.47 0.03 -6.93
C ALA A 61 -15.27 -1.50 -6.82
N LEU A 62 -14.24 -1.94 -6.10
CA LEU A 62 -13.97 -3.36 -5.88
C LEU A 62 -15.03 -4.07 -5.01
N ASN A 63 -15.79 -3.35 -4.19
CA ASN A 63 -16.93 -3.90 -3.43
C ASN A 63 -18.09 -4.38 -4.31
N LEU A 64 -18.08 -4.05 -5.61
CA LEU A 64 -18.93 -4.70 -6.62
C LEU A 64 -18.16 -5.82 -7.34
N PHE A 65 -16.92 -5.53 -7.74
CA PHE A 65 -16.10 -6.43 -8.56
C PHE A 65 -15.85 -7.80 -7.91
N GLU A 66 -15.37 -7.82 -6.67
CA GLU A 66 -15.01 -9.07 -6.00
C GLU A 66 -16.24 -9.98 -5.80
N PRO A 67 -17.37 -9.50 -5.24
CA PRO A 67 -18.58 -10.30 -5.12
C PRO A 67 -19.13 -10.77 -6.47
N MET A 68 -19.02 -9.95 -7.52
CA MET A 68 -19.43 -10.31 -8.88
C MET A 68 -18.69 -11.55 -9.38
N TRP A 69 -17.36 -11.59 -9.28
CA TRP A 69 -16.59 -12.74 -9.73
C TRP A 69 -16.71 -13.96 -8.81
N LYS A 70 -16.87 -13.75 -7.49
CA LYS A 70 -17.23 -14.85 -6.57
C LYS A 70 -18.53 -15.52 -6.98
N GLU A 71 -19.55 -14.69 -7.29
CA GLU A 71 -20.82 -15.20 -7.80
C GLU A 71 -20.57 -15.93 -9.12
N VAL A 72 -19.92 -15.33 -10.13
CA VAL A 72 -19.66 -15.98 -11.44
C VAL A 72 -19.06 -17.38 -11.27
N PHE A 73 -17.97 -17.51 -10.50
CA PHE A 73 -17.27 -18.77 -10.29
C PHE A 73 -17.91 -19.71 -9.27
N GLY A 74 -18.98 -19.28 -8.58
CA GLY A 74 -19.62 -20.09 -7.54
C GLY A 74 -18.71 -20.34 -6.34
N ILE A 75 -17.83 -19.39 -6.01
CA ILE A 75 -16.92 -19.49 -4.87
C ILE A 75 -17.76 -19.31 -3.61
N ALA A 76 -17.98 -20.40 -2.87
CA ALA A 76 -18.65 -20.34 -1.58
C ALA A 76 -17.83 -19.51 -0.58
N GLU A 77 -18.49 -18.62 0.15
CA GLU A 77 -17.89 -18.01 1.32
C GLU A 77 -17.67 -19.09 2.37
N LYS A 78 -16.40 -19.34 2.72
CA LYS A 78 -16.11 -20.11 3.92
C LYS A 78 -16.38 -19.21 5.13
N GLU A 79 -17.33 -19.62 5.95
CA GLU A 79 -17.41 -19.07 7.31
C GLU A 79 -16.12 -19.40 8.05
N PHE A 80 -15.44 -18.37 8.56
CA PHE A 80 -14.29 -18.52 9.44
C PHE A 80 -14.76 -18.94 10.83
N THR A 81 -15.24 -20.18 10.96
CA THR A 81 -15.58 -20.77 12.26
C THR A 81 -14.31 -21.16 13.02
N GLY A 82 -14.29 -20.95 14.34
CA GLY A 82 -13.17 -21.32 15.22
C GLY A 82 -12.06 -20.27 15.39
N PHE A 83 -12.20 -19.06 14.84
CA PHE A 83 -11.28 -17.95 15.08
C PHE A 83 -11.89 -16.95 16.05
N ILE A 84 -11.07 -16.37 16.94
CA ILE A 84 -11.55 -15.39 17.94
C ILE A 84 -11.97 -14.05 17.33
N GLY A 85 -11.74 -13.82 16.04
CA GLY A 85 -12.06 -12.57 15.36
C GLY A 85 -11.07 -11.44 15.67
N GLN A 86 -10.97 -10.48 14.76
CA GLN A 86 -10.01 -9.37 14.87
C GLN A 86 -10.32 -8.44 16.05
N GLU A 87 -11.61 -8.18 16.32
CA GLU A 87 -12.02 -7.32 17.43
C GLU A 87 -11.59 -7.90 18.79
N THR A 88 -11.96 -9.15 19.07
CA THR A 88 -11.58 -9.82 20.32
C THR A 88 -10.06 -9.99 20.42
N PHE A 89 -9.38 -10.28 19.30
CA PHE A 89 -7.91 -10.34 19.28
C PHE A 89 -7.29 -9.00 19.69
N ASN A 90 -7.75 -7.89 19.10
CA ASN A 90 -7.23 -6.55 19.38
C ASN A 90 -7.53 -6.13 20.83
N ASN A 91 -8.72 -6.48 21.35
CA ASN A 91 -9.06 -6.20 22.74
C ASN A 91 -8.13 -6.93 23.73
N ARG A 92 -7.65 -8.13 23.37
CA ARG A 92 -6.78 -8.94 24.24
C ARG A 92 -5.29 -8.66 24.07
N PHE A 93 -4.83 -8.43 22.84
CA PHE A 93 -3.40 -8.37 22.49
C PHE A 93 -2.97 -7.05 21.84
N GLY A 94 -3.90 -6.13 21.57
CA GLY A 94 -3.61 -4.88 20.86
C GLY A 94 -2.57 -3.99 21.55
N SER A 95 -2.55 -3.96 22.88
CA SER A 95 -1.52 -3.22 23.64
C SER A 95 -0.11 -3.81 23.43
N ALA A 96 0.00 -5.15 23.38
CA ALA A 96 1.26 -5.84 23.09
C ALA A 96 1.72 -5.57 21.65
N VAL A 97 0.79 -5.61 20.70
CA VAL A 97 1.05 -5.29 19.28
C VAL A 97 1.57 -3.87 19.13
N THR A 98 0.88 -2.88 19.69
CA THR A 98 1.27 -1.46 19.57
C THR A 98 2.63 -1.19 20.22
N LEU A 99 2.90 -1.77 21.39
CA LEU A 99 4.20 -1.63 22.05
C LEU A 99 5.32 -2.30 21.24
N ALA A 100 5.09 -3.52 20.75
CA ALA A 100 6.05 -4.23 19.91
C ALA A 100 6.32 -3.49 18.59
N MET A 101 5.29 -2.87 18.00
CA MET A 101 5.44 -2.05 16.81
C MET A 101 6.35 -0.84 17.08
N ALA A 102 6.12 -0.12 18.17
CA ALA A 102 6.94 1.04 18.54
C ALA A 102 8.41 0.64 18.78
N LEU A 103 8.64 -0.40 19.58
CA LEU A 103 9.99 -0.89 19.86
C LEU A 103 10.66 -1.47 18.61
N GLY A 104 9.92 -2.20 17.78
CA GLY A 104 10.41 -2.75 16.52
C GLY A 104 10.80 -1.67 15.52
N PHE A 105 10.06 -0.55 15.50
CA PHE A 105 10.41 0.60 14.66
C PHE A 105 11.70 1.27 15.14
N LEU A 106 11.85 1.44 16.46
CA LEU A 106 13.10 1.94 17.04
C LEU A 106 14.27 1.01 16.69
N LEU A 107 14.06 -0.31 16.77
CA LEU A 107 15.05 -1.29 16.33
C LEU A 107 15.38 -1.14 14.84
N ASN A 108 14.39 -0.96 13.96
CA ASN A 108 14.60 -0.68 12.54
C ASN A 108 15.47 0.56 12.31
N VAL A 109 15.18 1.67 13.01
CA VAL A 109 15.97 2.92 12.94
C VAL A 109 17.40 2.70 13.45
N LEU A 110 17.58 1.99 14.56
CA LEU A 110 18.90 1.65 15.10
C LEU A 110 19.70 0.78 14.12
N LEU A 111 19.07 -0.24 13.54
CA LEU A 111 19.69 -1.08 12.52
C LEU A 111 20.06 -0.27 11.28
N ALA A 112 19.20 0.65 10.84
CA ALA A 112 19.50 1.55 9.72
C ALA A 112 20.69 2.48 10.01
N ARG A 113 20.86 2.88 11.27
CA ARG A 113 21.99 3.73 11.68
C ARG A 113 23.30 2.95 11.67
N PHE A 114 23.35 1.78 12.30
CA PHE A 114 24.62 1.09 12.59
C PHE A 114 24.99 0.00 11.59
N THR A 115 24.06 -0.49 10.77
CA THR A 115 24.35 -1.54 9.78
C THR A 115 24.42 -1.00 8.35
N ARG A 116 24.75 -1.86 7.39
CA ARG A 116 24.68 -1.53 5.95
C ARG A 116 23.25 -1.39 5.41
N PHE A 117 22.24 -1.84 6.16
CA PHE A 117 20.84 -1.83 5.72
C PHE A 117 20.19 -0.49 6.00
N LYS A 118 20.39 0.47 5.10
CA LYS A 118 20.00 1.87 5.30
C LYS A 118 18.53 2.16 5.00
N PHE A 119 17.59 1.36 5.51
CA PHE A 119 16.16 1.50 5.23
C PHE A 119 15.38 1.81 6.50
N ILE A 120 14.62 2.91 6.48
CA ILE A 120 13.68 3.26 7.54
C ILE A 120 12.28 2.99 7.01
N TYR A 121 11.55 2.08 7.65
CA TYR A 121 10.23 1.65 7.24
C TYR A 121 9.15 2.63 7.69
N LEU A 122 8.39 3.20 6.76
CA LEU A 122 7.47 4.31 7.03
C LEU A 122 6.01 4.00 6.72
N THR A 123 5.67 2.76 6.39
CA THR A 123 4.29 2.35 6.11
C THR A 123 3.60 1.91 7.40
N GLY A 124 3.24 2.88 8.24
CA GLY A 124 2.76 2.65 9.62
C GLY A 124 1.54 1.73 9.75
N HIS A 125 0.53 1.88 8.89
CA HIS A 125 -0.65 1.02 8.93
C HIS A 125 -0.30 -0.46 8.64
N MET A 126 0.66 -0.70 7.74
CA MET A 126 1.17 -2.05 7.48
C MET A 126 2.07 -2.55 8.60
N MET A 127 2.80 -1.68 9.29
CA MET A 127 3.55 -2.08 10.49
C MET A 127 2.59 -2.61 11.56
N PHE A 128 1.49 -1.92 11.81
CA PHE A 128 0.45 -2.39 12.72
C PHE A 128 -0.14 -3.71 12.23
N TRP A 129 -0.63 -3.76 10.99
CA TRP A 129 -1.30 -4.94 10.43
C TRP A 129 -0.39 -6.18 10.45
N THR A 130 0.86 -6.05 10.00
CA THR A 130 1.83 -7.17 10.03
C THR A 130 2.14 -7.62 11.45
N THR A 131 2.33 -6.68 12.38
CA THR A 131 2.58 -7.03 13.79
C THR A 131 1.38 -7.77 14.38
N THR A 132 0.15 -7.35 14.07
CA THR A 132 -1.09 -8.04 14.49
C THR A 132 -1.16 -9.46 13.92
N ILE A 133 -0.88 -9.65 12.63
CA ILE A 133 -0.91 -10.97 12.00
C ILE A 133 0.15 -11.90 12.61
N PHE A 134 1.39 -11.44 12.77
CA PHE A 134 2.43 -12.24 13.42
C PHE A 134 2.12 -12.53 14.88
N ALA A 135 1.54 -11.58 15.62
CA ALA A 135 1.04 -11.82 16.97
C ALA A 135 -0.04 -12.91 16.97
N GLY A 136 -0.98 -12.86 16.03
CA GLY A 136 -2.01 -13.88 15.84
C GLY A 136 -1.44 -15.27 15.59
N ILE A 137 -0.47 -15.38 14.66
CA ILE A 137 0.22 -16.64 14.37
C ILE A 137 0.91 -17.20 15.62
N ILE A 138 1.62 -16.35 16.36
CA ILE A 138 2.33 -16.74 17.58
C ILE A 138 1.34 -17.21 18.66
N VAL A 139 0.29 -16.43 18.93
CA VAL A 139 -0.73 -16.75 19.93
C VAL A 139 -1.47 -18.05 19.56
N GLN A 140 -1.77 -18.24 18.28
CA GLN A 140 -2.41 -19.46 17.79
C GLN A 140 -1.49 -20.68 17.96
N SER A 141 -0.20 -20.53 17.69
CA SER A 141 0.76 -21.65 17.70
C SER A 141 1.24 -22.03 19.09
N ALA A 142 1.44 -21.03 19.97
CA ALA A 142 2.00 -21.23 21.31
C ALA A 142 0.95 -21.11 22.44
N GLY A 143 -0.31 -20.87 22.09
CA GLY A 143 -1.44 -20.81 23.01
C GLY A 143 -1.70 -19.41 23.59
N THR A 144 -2.94 -19.21 24.03
CA THR A 144 -3.41 -17.89 24.51
C THR A 144 -2.90 -17.48 25.89
N GLY A 145 -2.22 -18.38 26.60
CA GLY A 145 -1.55 -18.13 27.89
C GLY A 145 -0.17 -17.46 27.76
N MET A 146 0.20 -16.99 26.57
CA MET A 146 1.50 -16.36 26.35
C MET A 146 1.67 -15.11 27.22
N SER A 147 2.82 -15.01 27.89
CA SER A 147 3.20 -13.82 28.64
C SER A 147 3.30 -12.60 27.73
N PHE A 148 2.70 -11.49 28.17
CA PHE A 148 2.73 -10.18 27.50
C PHE A 148 4.15 -9.80 27.04
N TRP A 149 5.13 -9.83 27.95
CA TRP A 149 6.49 -9.41 27.65
C TRP A 149 7.22 -10.37 26.70
N LYS A 150 6.93 -11.68 26.77
CA LYS A 150 7.49 -12.65 25.81
C LYS A 150 7.00 -12.35 24.40
N LEU A 151 5.70 -12.07 24.24
CA LEU A 151 5.12 -11.69 22.96
C LEU A 151 5.73 -10.37 22.44
N VAL A 152 5.78 -9.34 23.29
CA VAL A 152 6.32 -8.02 22.93
C VAL A 152 7.77 -8.10 22.49
N LEU A 153 8.64 -8.77 23.24
CA LEU A 153 10.07 -8.84 22.93
C LEU A 153 10.33 -9.63 21.65
N PHE A 154 9.62 -10.75 21.46
CA PHE A 154 9.75 -11.53 20.23
C PHE A 154 9.29 -10.73 19.01
N LEU A 155 8.10 -10.12 19.06
CA LEU A 155 7.58 -9.30 17.97
C LEU A 155 8.49 -8.09 17.70
N THR A 156 9.01 -7.43 18.73
CA THR A 156 9.96 -6.31 18.58
C THR A 156 11.16 -6.72 17.74
N LEU A 157 11.81 -7.83 18.09
CA LEU A 157 12.99 -8.32 17.38
C LEU A 157 12.63 -8.74 15.95
N PHE A 158 11.56 -9.54 15.82
CA PHE A 158 11.14 -10.08 14.53
C PHE A 158 10.72 -8.97 13.56
N MET A 159 9.87 -8.05 14.01
CA MET A 159 9.37 -6.94 13.19
C MET A 159 10.47 -5.93 12.86
N GLY A 160 11.35 -5.59 13.82
CA GLY A 160 12.48 -4.72 13.54
C GLY A 160 13.43 -5.30 12.48
N LEU A 161 13.70 -6.60 12.54
CA LEU A 161 14.48 -7.30 11.50
C LEU A 161 13.73 -7.33 10.15
N TYR A 162 12.43 -7.67 10.16
CA TYR A 162 11.61 -7.71 8.96
C TYR A 162 11.60 -6.35 8.24
N TRP A 163 11.35 -5.25 8.97
CA TRP A 163 11.31 -3.90 8.42
C TRP A 163 12.67 -3.39 7.92
N THR A 164 13.78 -3.95 8.43
CA THR A 164 15.12 -3.66 7.91
C THR A 164 15.46 -4.51 6.68
N LEU A 165 15.13 -5.79 6.70
CA LEU A 165 15.57 -6.76 5.68
C LEU A 165 14.63 -6.81 4.46
N GLN A 166 13.31 -6.68 4.63
CA GLN A 166 12.37 -6.71 3.52
C GLN A 166 12.72 -5.64 2.46
N PRO A 167 12.89 -4.35 2.82
CA PRO A 167 13.24 -3.33 1.82
C PRO A 167 14.57 -3.65 1.12
N ALA A 168 15.54 -4.20 1.87
CA ALA A 168 16.82 -4.61 1.34
C ALA A 168 16.71 -5.71 0.27
N LEU A 169 15.81 -6.69 0.48
CA LEU A 169 15.55 -7.78 -0.47
C LEU A 169 14.97 -7.25 -1.79
N THR A 170 14.05 -6.29 -1.71
CA THR A 170 13.41 -5.70 -2.89
C THR A 170 14.22 -4.58 -3.55
N GLN A 171 15.23 -4.03 -2.87
CA GLN A 171 15.95 -2.86 -3.37
C GLN A 171 16.62 -3.04 -4.74
N PRO A 172 17.21 -4.20 -5.09
CA PRO A 172 17.73 -4.42 -6.43
C PRO A 172 16.65 -4.30 -7.52
N LEU A 173 15.41 -4.67 -7.22
CA LEU A 173 14.26 -4.51 -8.12
C LEU A 173 13.82 -3.05 -8.18
N MET A 174 13.69 -2.40 -7.02
CA MET A 174 13.36 -0.98 -6.93
C MET A 174 14.30 -0.12 -7.78
N ARG A 175 15.63 -0.33 -7.68
CA ARG A 175 16.61 0.41 -8.49
C ARG A 175 16.43 0.25 -9.99
N ARG A 176 15.96 -0.92 -10.44
CA ARG A 176 15.69 -1.17 -11.86
C ARG A 176 14.44 -0.46 -12.33
N ILE A 177 13.41 -0.39 -11.48
CA ILE A 177 12.13 0.24 -11.80
C ILE A 177 12.25 1.77 -11.74
N THR A 178 12.85 2.31 -10.67
CA THR A 178 12.92 3.75 -10.44
C THR A 178 14.10 4.44 -11.15
N GLY A 179 15.06 3.65 -11.64
CA GLY A 179 16.32 4.16 -12.20
C GLY A 179 17.25 4.83 -11.18
N ASN A 180 16.93 4.80 -9.89
CA ASN A 180 17.72 5.43 -8.83
C ASN A 180 17.63 4.63 -7.51
N ASP A 181 18.33 5.08 -6.48
CA ASP A 181 18.43 4.37 -5.19
C ASP A 181 17.89 5.21 -4.01
N GLN A 182 16.95 6.12 -4.27
CA GLN A 182 16.47 7.10 -3.30
C GLN A 182 15.27 6.62 -2.48
N ILE A 183 14.47 5.69 -3.01
CA ILE A 183 13.27 5.14 -2.36
C ILE A 183 13.39 3.62 -2.29
N ALA A 184 12.86 3.04 -1.22
CA ALA A 184 12.71 1.60 -1.06
C ALA A 184 11.23 1.21 -0.90
N LEU A 185 10.92 -0.07 -1.15
CA LEU A 185 9.59 -0.61 -0.89
C LEU A 185 9.52 -1.09 0.55
N GLY A 186 8.60 -0.54 1.33
CA GLY A 186 8.25 -0.95 2.69
C GLY A 186 6.81 -1.44 2.73
N HIS A 187 6.55 -2.64 2.19
CA HIS A 187 5.20 -3.19 2.14
C HIS A 187 5.22 -4.73 2.09
N THR A 188 4.17 -5.40 2.59
CA THR A 188 4.06 -6.87 2.60
C THR A 188 3.99 -7.51 1.22
N SER A 189 3.48 -6.75 0.25
CA SER A 189 3.49 -7.13 -1.17
C SER A 189 4.90 -7.29 -1.76
N ALA A 190 5.96 -6.97 -0.99
CA ALA A 190 7.32 -7.33 -1.34
C ALA A 190 7.50 -8.82 -1.68
N SER A 191 6.77 -9.71 -0.98
CA SER A 191 6.78 -11.15 -1.27
C SER A 191 6.30 -11.46 -2.70
N VAL A 192 5.14 -10.93 -3.09
CA VAL A 192 4.59 -11.12 -4.44
C VAL A 192 5.37 -10.35 -5.50
N ALA A 193 5.96 -9.19 -5.17
CA ALA A 193 6.88 -8.48 -6.06
C ALA A 193 8.16 -9.30 -6.33
N LEU A 194 8.72 -9.97 -5.33
CA LEU A 194 9.87 -10.86 -5.50
C LEU A 194 9.51 -12.07 -6.37
N LEU A 195 8.34 -12.69 -6.14
CA LEU A 195 7.84 -13.78 -6.97
C LEU A 195 7.62 -13.33 -8.42
N GLY A 196 6.92 -12.21 -8.62
CA GLY A 196 6.67 -11.64 -9.95
C GLY A 196 7.97 -11.29 -10.69
N ALA A 197 8.95 -10.72 -9.99
CA ALA A 197 10.27 -10.47 -10.58
C ALA A 197 11.05 -11.75 -10.88
N GLY A 198 10.90 -12.79 -10.06
CA GLY A 198 11.48 -14.12 -10.30
C GLY A 198 10.90 -14.77 -11.55
N LEU A 199 9.57 -14.84 -11.64
CA LEU A 199 8.86 -15.37 -12.80
C LEU A 199 9.13 -14.53 -14.06
N GLY A 200 9.13 -13.20 -13.95
CA GLY A 200 9.47 -12.31 -15.05
C GLY A 200 10.91 -12.48 -15.54
N LYS A 201 11.84 -12.88 -14.66
CA LYS A 201 13.21 -13.24 -15.08
C LYS A 201 13.27 -14.58 -15.81
N LEU A 202 12.42 -15.54 -15.42
CA LEU A 202 12.39 -16.89 -16.01
C LEU A 202 11.65 -16.93 -17.36
N PHE A 203 10.53 -16.22 -17.46
CA PHE A 203 9.60 -16.31 -18.58
C PHE A 203 9.49 -15.01 -19.41
N GLY A 204 9.94 -13.88 -18.88
CA GLY A 204 9.80 -12.58 -19.52
C GLY A 204 10.95 -12.22 -20.46
N ASN A 205 10.69 -11.25 -21.33
CA ASN A 205 11.70 -10.62 -22.19
C ASN A 205 11.72 -9.10 -21.90
N ARG A 206 12.90 -8.54 -21.59
CA ARG A 206 13.08 -7.11 -21.30
C ARG A 206 12.85 -6.20 -22.51
N GLU A 207 12.95 -6.73 -23.72
CA GLU A 207 12.64 -5.98 -24.93
C GLU A 207 11.13 -5.72 -25.04
N ASN A 208 10.31 -6.57 -24.43
CA ASN A 208 8.85 -6.46 -24.38
C ASN A 208 8.40 -5.72 -23.12
N ASP A 209 8.92 -4.51 -22.93
CA ASP A 209 8.54 -3.62 -21.83
C ASP A 209 7.16 -2.99 -22.12
N THR A 210 6.22 -3.13 -21.18
CA THR A 210 4.86 -2.59 -21.30
C THR A 210 4.84 -1.07 -21.45
N GLU A 211 5.86 -0.38 -20.94
CA GLU A 211 6.01 1.06 -21.09
C GLU A 211 6.54 1.48 -22.48
N LYS A 212 7.01 0.52 -23.29
CA LYS A 212 7.63 0.75 -24.61
C LYS A 212 6.85 0.15 -25.77
N ILE A 213 5.67 -0.43 -25.52
CA ILE A 213 4.81 -0.99 -26.56
C ILE A 213 4.49 0.10 -27.59
N LYS A 214 4.86 -0.14 -28.85
CA LYS A 214 4.50 0.73 -29.97
C LYS A 214 3.15 0.31 -30.51
N LEU A 215 2.17 1.19 -30.41
CA LEU A 215 0.81 0.97 -30.90
C LEU A 215 0.64 1.59 -32.29
N PRO A 216 -0.18 0.99 -33.17
CA PRO A 216 -0.56 1.63 -34.43
C PRO A 216 -1.31 2.94 -34.16
N SER A 217 -1.28 3.88 -35.10
CA SER A 217 -1.81 5.24 -34.93
C SER A 217 -3.27 5.29 -34.43
N GLY A 218 -4.11 4.35 -34.86
CA GLY A 218 -5.51 4.26 -34.41
C GLY A 218 -5.71 3.80 -32.97
N LEU A 219 -4.68 3.24 -32.32
CA LEU A 219 -4.72 2.73 -30.93
C LEU A 219 -3.86 3.54 -29.98
N GLU A 220 -3.38 4.72 -30.39
CA GLU A 220 -2.47 5.54 -29.58
C GLU A 220 -3.08 5.97 -28.24
N PHE A 221 -4.42 6.06 -28.16
CA PHE A 221 -5.13 6.34 -26.91
C PHE A 221 -4.88 5.29 -25.81
N LEU A 222 -4.50 4.05 -26.15
CA LEU A 222 -4.15 3.00 -25.19
C LEU A 222 -2.81 3.28 -24.47
N ARG A 223 -2.04 4.29 -24.91
CA ARG A 223 -0.86 4.77 -24.20
C ARG A 223 -1.20 5.65 -23.01
N ASP A 224 -2.42 6.17 -22.94
CA ASP A 224 -2.89 6.90 -21.77
C ASP A 224 -3.25 5.88 -20.68
N SER A 225 -2.53 5.94 -19.56
CA SER A 225 -2.69 5.01 -18.45
C SER A 225 -4.10 5.03 -17.85
N ASN A 226 -4.80 6.16 -17.90
CA ASN A 226 -6.18 6.24 -17.41
C ASN A 226 -7.12 5.54 -18.39
N VAL A 227 -6.91 5.75 -19.70
CA VAL A 227 -7.75 5.15 -20.75
C VAL A 227 -7.58 3.64 -20.78
N ILE A 228 -6.34 3.12 -20.78
CA ILE A 228 -6.11 1.67 -20.76
C ILE A 228 -6.64 1.04 -19.46
N THR A 229 -6.57 1.75 -18.31
CA THR A 229 -7.15 1.23 -17.05
C THR A 229 -8.65 1.14 -17.11
N ALA A 230 -9.30 2.20 -17.60
CA ALA A 230 -10.74 2.26 -17.80
C ALA A 230 -11.23 1.15 -18.73
N LEU A 231 -10.48 0.86 -19.80
CA LEU A 231 -10.83 -0.17 -20.78
C LEU A 231 -10.58 -1.58 -20.25
N SER A 232 -9.41 -1.87 -19.67
CA SER A 232 -9.12 -3.20 -19.11
C SER A 232 -10.11 -3.57 -18.01
N MET A 233 -10.31 -2.69 -17.03
CA MET A 233 -11.32 -2.92 -15.99
C MET A 233 -12.73 -2.90 -16.57
N GLY A 234 -13.00 -2.05 -17.58
CA GLY A 234 -14.29 -1.97 -18.25
C GLY A 234 -14.69 -3.29 -18.88
N VAL A 235 -13.78 -3.96 -19.57
CA VAL A 235 -14.02 -5.30 -20.13
C VAL A 235 -14.35 -6.29 -19.02
N LEU A 236 -13.58 -6.33 -17.93
CA LEU A 236 -13.82 -7.29 -16.84
C LEU A 236 -15.15 -7.03 -16.11
N PHE A 237 -15.44 -5.78 -15.76
CA PHE A 237 -16.71 -5.39 -15.15
C PHE A 237 -17.88 -5.69 -16.08
N PHE A 238 -17.75 -5.39 -17.38
CA PHE A 238 -18.82 -5.62 -18.35
C PHE A 238 -19.09 -7.12 -18.55
N VAL A 239 -18.05 -7.93 -18.75
CA VAL A 239 -18.18 -9.39 -18.90
C VAL A 239 -18.74 -10.01 -17.63
N GLY A 240 -18.20 -9.64 -16.46
CA GLY A 240 -18.72 -10.12 -15.18
C GLY A 240 -20.19 -9.72 -14.98
N ALA A 241 -20.57 -8.50 -15.34
CA ALA A 241 -21.95 -8.03 -15.23
C ALA A 241 -22.89 -8.80 -16.18
N LEU A 242 -22.46 -9.11 -17.40
CA LEU A 242 -23.23 -9.92 -18.35
C LEU A 242 -23.44 -11.34 -17.82
N MET A 243 -22.39 -11.96 -17.28
CA MET A 243 -22.44 -13.29 -16.69
C MET A 243 -23.36 -13.33 -15.46
N VAL A 244 -23.27 -12.33 -14.58
CA VAL A 244 -24.17 -12.22 -13.42
C VAL A 244 -25.62 -12.00 -13.85
N SER A 245 -25.86 -11.13 -14.84
CA SER A 245 -27.22 -10.81 -15.33
C SER A 245 -27.96 -12.02 -15.91
N THR A 246 -27.23 -13.02 -16.40
CA THR A 246 -27.79 -14.23 -17.01
C THR A 246 -27.90 -15.40 -16.04
N LYS A 247 -27.35 -15.29 -14.82
CA LYS A 247 -27.17 -16.41 -13.89
C LYS A 247 -28.44 -16.79 -13.12
N GLY A 248 -29.31 -15.82 -12.83
CA GLY A 248 -30.61 -16.07 -12.17
C GLY A 248 -30.55 -16.56 -10.71
N THR A 249 -29.40 -16.52 -10.06
CA THR A 249 -29.24 -16.89 -8.65
C THR A 249 -29.66 -15.76 -7.69
N PRO A 250 -30.02 -16.06 -6.44
CA PRO A 250 -30.29 -15.01 -5.44
C PRO A 250 -29.08 -14.09 -5.20
N GLY A 251 -27.85 -14.63 -5.28
CA GLY A 251 -26.62 -13.83 -5.19
C GLY A 251 -26.47 -12.86 -6.35
N ALA A 252 -26.77 -13.30 -7.58
CA ALA A 252 -26.78 -12.43 -8.75
C ALA A 252 -27.81 -11.31 -8.65
N GLN A 253 -29.04 -11.61 -8.18
CA GLN A 253 -30.09 -10.61 -7.98
C GLN A 253 -29.66 -9.53 -6.98
N LYS A 254 -29.11 -9.92 -5.83
CA LYS A 254 -28.58 -8.97 -4.82
C LYS A 254 -27.46 -8.08 -5.37
N LEU A 255 -26.63 -8.59 -6.27
CA LEU A 255 -25.59 -7.79 -6.92
C LEU A 255 -26.21 -6.79 -7.91
N MET A 256 -27.21 -7.21 -8.68
CA MET A 256 -27.91 -6.34 -9.62
C MET A 256 -28.65 -5.20 -8.91
N GLU A 257 -29.22 -5.46 -7.73
CA GLU A 257 -29.88 -4.44 -6.89
C GLU A 257 -28.94 -3.30 -6.47
N LYS A 258 -27.61 -3.52 -6.44
CA LYS A 258 -26.63 -2.44 -6.16
C LYS A 258 -26.64 -1.33 -7.21
N ALA A 259 -27.13 -1.59 -8.42
CA ALA A 259 -27.31 -0.56 -9.44
C ALA A 259 -28.52 0.36 -9.17
N GLY A 260 -29.39 0.00 -8.22
CA GLY A 260 -30.62 0.74 -7.94
C GLY A 260 -31.51 0.81 -9.18
N GLU A 261 -31.88 2.02 -9.58
CA GLU A 261 -32.70 2.27 -10.78
C GLU A 261 -31.89 2.20 -12.09
N GLN A 262 -30.54 2.19 -12.00
CA GLN A 262 -29.68 2.14 -13.17
C GLN A 262 -29.60 0.72 -13.73
N ASN A 263 -29.46 0.60 -15.06
CA ASN A 263 -29.13 -0.68 -15.67
C ASN A 263 -27.79 -1.22 -15.14
N PHE A 264 -27.76 -2.49 -14.72
CA PHE A 264 -26.60 -3.10 -14.07
C PHE A 264 -25.32 -3.13 -14.94
N LEU A 265 -25.45 -3.31 -16.26
CA LEU A 265 -24.30 -3.27 -17.18
C LEU A 265 -23.71 -1.86 -17.23
N ILE A 266 -24.57 -0.84 -17.35
CA ILE A 266 -24.13 0.57 -17.36
C ILE A 266 -23.50 0.94 -16.01
N TYR A 267 -24.14 0.55 -14.90
CA TYR A 267 -23.59 0.75 -13.56
C TYR A 267 -22.20 0.13 -13.42
N SER A 268 -22.00 -1.10 -13.92
CA SER A 268 -20.70 -1.79 -13.89
C SER A 268 -19.63 -1.07 -14.73
N VAL A 269 -20.00 -0.52 -15.89
CA VAL A 269 -19.09 0.34 -16.68
C VAL A 269 -18.75 1.63 -15.93
N VAL A 270 -19.71 2.28 -15.26
CA VAL A 270 -19.42 3.46 -14.43
C VAL A 270 -18.48 3.11 -13.27
N GLN A 271 -18.61 1.92 -12.66
CA GLN A 271 -17.68 1.45 -11.62
C GLN A 271 -16.27 1.24 -12.17
N SER A 272 -16.10 0.74 -13.41
CA SER A 272 -14.77 0.61 -14.01
C SER A 272 -14.11 1.97 -14.31
N LEU A 273 -14.89 2.94 -14.77
CA LEU A 273 -14.41 4.32 -14.97
C LEU A 273 -14.04 4.98 -13.64
N THR A 274 -14.84 4.72 -12.60
CA THR A 274 -14.60 5.20 -11.23
C THR A 274 -13.31 4.61 -10.67
N PHE A 275 -13.06 3.31 -10.90
CA PHE A 275 -11.81 2.64 -10.56
C PHE A 275 -10.61 3.33 -11.23
N ALA A 276 -10.68 3.57 -12.55
CA ALA A 276 -9.62 4.24 -13.30
C ALA A 276 -9.38 5.68 -12.80
N GLY A 277 -10.45 6.42 -12.49
CA GLY A 277 -10.36 7.74 -11.87
C GLY A 277 -9.68 7.70 -10.50
N GLY A 278 -9.96 6.69 -9.68
CA GLY A 278 -9.27 6.45 -8.41
C GLY A 278 -7.76 6.25 -8.58
N ILE A 279 -7.34 5.48 -9.58
CA ILE A 279 -5.90 5.28 -9.91
C ILE A 279 -5.25 6.62 -10.31
N ALA A 280 -5.92 7.43 -11.14
CA ALA A 280 -5.42 8.74 -11.54
C ALA A 280 -5.20 9.67 -10.32
N ILE A 281 -6.14 9.66 -9.37
CA ILE A 281 -6.05 10.41 -8.11
C ILE A 281 -4.86 9.91 -7.27
N VAL A 282 -4.69 8.59 -7.13
CA VAL A 282 -3.54 8.00 -6.43
C VAL A 282 -2.22 8.48 -7.05
N LEU A 283 -2.08 8.39 -8.38
CA LEU A 283 -0.87 8.81 -9.08
C LEU A 283 -0.55 10.30 -8.85
N MET A 284 -1.57 11.16 -8.85
CA MET A 284 -1.42 12.58 -8.53
C MET A 284 -0.87 12.77 -7.10
N GLY A 285 -1.48 12.11 -6.12
CA GLY A 285 -1.08 12.19 -4.72
C GLY A 285 0.35 11.69 -4.49
N VAL A 286 0.71 10.54 -5.10
CA VAL A 286 2.05 9.95 -5.02
C VAL A 286 3.11 10.91 -5.55
N ARG A 287 2.89 11.51 -6.73
CA ARG A 287 3.87 12.43 -7.32
C ARG A 287 4.12 13.65 -6.43
N MET A 288 3.04 14.22 -5.88
CA MET A 288 3.14 15.35 -4.94
C MET A 288 3.89 14.95 -3.67
N PHE A 289 3.57 13.79 -3.10
CA PHE A 289 4.15 13.29 -1.87
C PHE A 289 5.65 12.98 -2.02
N ILE A 290 6.03 12.20 -3.04
CA ILE A 290 7.43 11.83 -3.32
C ILE A 290 8.28 13.09 -3.57
N GLY A 291 7.72 14.06 -4.29
CA GLY A 291 8.40 15.31 -4.65
C GLY A 291 8.92 16.08 -3.44
N GLU A 292 8.27 15.96 -2.28
CA GLU A 292 8.68 16.62 -1.04
C GLU A 292 9.40 15.67 -0.07
N LEU A 293 8.94 14.42 0.02
CA LEU A 293 9.51 13.44 0.94
C LEU A 293 10.96 13.10 0.60
N VAL A 294 11.27 12.83 -0.66
CA VAL A 294 12.62 12.39 -1.05
C VAL A 294 13.66 13.49 -0.78
N PRO A 295 13.44 14.75 -1.20
CA PRO A 295 14.34 15.84 -0.82
C PRO A 295 14.44 16.01 0.69
N ALA A 296 13.33 15.97 1.43
CA ALA A 296 13.34 16.14 2.88
C ALA A 296 14.15 15.04 3.58
N PHE A 297 14.04 13.79 3.12
CA PHE A 297 14.74 12.66 3.71
C PHE A 297 16.26 12.79 3.65
N LYS A 298 16.80 13.59 2.72
CA LYS A 298 18.23 13.92 2.67
C LYS A 298 18.73 14.56 3.98
N GLY A 299 17.90 15.36 4.66
CA GLY A 299 18.24 15.93 5.97
C GLY A 299 18.39 14.87 7.04
N ILE A 300 17.44 13.94 7.11
CA ILE A 300 17.49 12.79 8.02
C ILE A 300 18.70 11.92 7.70
N ALA A 301 18.92 11.64 6.41
CA ALA A 301 20.01 10.80 5.91
C ALA A 301 21.41 11.41 6.12
N THR A 302 21.53 12.71 6.37
CA THR A 302 22.81 13.39 6.60
C THR A 302 23.07 13.71 8.07
N LYS A 303 22.02 13.89 8.88
CA LYS A 303 22.14 14.34 10.28
C LYS A 303 21.76 13.28 11.31
N ILE A 304 20.75 12.46 11.05
CA ILE A 304 20.20 11.52 12.04
C ILE A 304 20.62 10.07 11.73
N VAL A 305 20.44 9.61 10.50
CA VAL A 305 20.74 8.22 10.13
C VAL A 305 21.54 8.22 8.82
N PRO A 306 22.89 8.25 8.89
CA PRO A 306 23.75 8.37 7.72
C PRO A 306 23.41 7.39 6.60
N GLY A 307 23.03 7.93 5.44
CA GLY A 307 22.70 7.17 4.23
C GLY A 307 21.32 6.51 4.23
N ALA A 308 20.46 6.79 5.21
CA ALA A 308 19.11 6.24 5.28
C ALA A 308 18.26 6.60 4.06
N LYS A 309 17.38 5.65 3.70
CA LYS A 309 16.40 5.76 2.63
C LYS A 309 15.02 5.47 3.21
N PRO A 310 13.99 6.23 2.79
CA PRO A 310 12.62 5.94 3.18
C PRO A 310 12.14 4.68 2.46
N ALA A 311 11.68 3.69 3.22
CA ALA A 311 10.95 2.54 2.69
C ALA A 311 9.45 2.81 2.81
N LEU A 312 8.78 2.89 1.67
CA LEU A 312 7.45 3.46 1.52
C LEU A 312 6.45 2.46 0.93
N ASP A 313 5.18 2.83 1.01
CA ASP A 313 4.06 2.03 0.52
C ASP A 313 4.09 1.83 -1.00
N VAL A 314 3.43 0.78 -1.49
CA VAL A 314 3.40 0.33 -2.89
C VAL A 314 3.11 1.45 -3.90
N PRO A 315 2.18 2.40 -3.66
CA PRO A 315 1.85 3.41 -4.65
C PRO A 315 3.04 4.24 -5.12
N VAL A 316 4.12 4.33 -4.33
CA VAL A 316 5.33 5.06 -4.75
C VAL A 316 5.99 4.50 -6.01
N VAL A 317 5.70 3.24 -6.35
CA VAL A 317 6.24 2.58 -7.55
C VAL A 317 5.39 2.89 -8.79
N PHE A 318 4.10 3.21 -8.62
CA PHE A 318 3.14 3.30 -9.72
C PHE A 318 3.51 4.34 -10.78
N PRO A 319 4.03 5.55 -10.44
CA PRO A 319 4.42 6.53 -11.45
C PRO A 319 5.57 6.08 -12.37
N TYR A 320 6.33 5.05 -11.99
CA TYR A 320 7.48 4.57 -12.76
C TYR A 320 7.12 3.51 -13.81
N ALA A 321 5.98 2.82 -13.65
CA ALA A 321 5.50 1.83 -14.60
C ALA A 321 3.95 1.80 -14.63
N PRO A 322 3.31 2.91 -15.04
CA PRO A 322 1.86 3.05 -14.96
C PRO A 322 1.11 2.05 -15.85
N ASN A 323 1.61 1.69 -17.03
CA ASN A 323 0.95 0.70 -17.88
C ASN A 323 1.06 -0.70 -17.28
N ALA A 324 2.19 -1.02 -16.63
CA ALA A 324 2.35 -2.28 -15.90
C ALA A 324 1.36 -2.41 -14.72
N VAL A 325 1.10 -1.31 -14.01
CA VAL A 325 0.07 -1.27 -12.95
C VAL A 325 -1.30 -1.61 -13.54
N THR A 326 -1.65 -0.99 -14.66
CA THR A 326 -2.92 -1.26 -15.34
C THR A 326 -3.05 -2.72 -15.77
N LEU A 327 -2.05 -3.25 -16.49
CA LEU A 327 -2.07 -4.61 -17.03
C LEU A 327 -1.94 -5.67 -15.94
N GLY A 328 -1.33 -5.35 -14.80
CA GLY A 328 -1.26 -6.28 -13.66
C GLY A 328 -2.56 -6.35 -12.84
N VAL A 329 -3.42 -5.34 -12.96
CA VAL A 329 -4.72 -5.29 -12.27
C VAL A 329 -5.83 -5.92 -13.11
N GLY A 330 -5.80 -5.73 -14.43
CA GLY A 330 -6.75 -6.35 -15.37
C GLY A 330 -6.37 -7.77 -15.71
#